data_AF-A0A9P6D6S8-F1
#
_entry.id   AF-A0A9P6D6S8-F1
#
_cell.length_a   1.000
_cell.length_b   1.000
_cell.length_c   1.000
_cell.angle_alpha   90.00
_cell.angle_beta   90.00
_cell.angle_gamma   90.00
#
_symmetry.space_group_name_H-M   'P 1'
#
loop_
_entity.id
_entity.type
_entity.pdbx_description
1 polymer ?
#
loop_
_entity_poly.entity_id
_entity_poly.type
_entity_poly.pdbx_seq_one_letter_code
_entity_poly.pdbx_strand_id
1 'polypeptide(L)'
;MEIRSPDNESQGVAKNLHRWCDRRSPYTRTDRAASEDELLATGNGTVLNLAGLWGGKRDTRNWVGKIAPTKEALRNKGSIHMIHGHDVARAILAVHANFNKAAGQRWILSDGRVYDWWDLASAWGVRGSPSGDRGPHPLWVLELMQETGVRGLPRDVSLLGRALDSRDFWVTFGLTPEKARLDSEDV
;
A
#
# COMPACT_ATOMS: atom_id res chain seq x y z
N MET A 1 17.26 10.98 54.88
CA MET A 1 17.88 11.34 53.59
C MET A 1 17.57 10.18 52.66
N GLU A 2 16.47 10.32 51.93
CA GLU A 2 15.81 9.23 51.19
C GLU A 2 16.51 8.91 49.86
N ILE A 3 16.56 7.62 49.55
CA ILE A 3 17.06 7.01 48.31
C ILE A 3 15.87 6.80 47.36
N ARG A 4 16.03 7.17 46.07
CA ARG A 4 15.35 6.70 44.83
C ARG A 4 15.55 7.77 43.74
N SER A 5 15.69 7.54 42.44
CA SER A 5 15.93 6.41 41.52
C SER A 5 15.99 7.06 40.12
N PRO A 6 16.55 6.41 39.09
CA PRO A 6 16.97 7.06 37.85
C PRO A 6 15.81 7.35 36.90
N ASP A 7 15.89 8.47 36.19
CA ASP A 7 14.92 8.90 35.18
C ASP A 7 14.82 7.87 34.05
N ASN A 8 13.63 7.27 33.98
CA ASN A 8 13.14 6.43 32.91
C ASN A 8 12.61 7.34 31.80
N GLU A 9 13.48 7.80 30.90
CA GLU A 9 13.03 8.47 29.68
C GLU A 9 12.39 7.46 28.73
N SER A 10 11.07 7.46 28.79
CA SER A 10 10.14 6.83 27.86
C SER A 10 10.53 7.12 26.41
N GLN A 11 10.96 6.08 25.70
CA GLN A 11 10.96 6.03 24.24
C GLN A 11 9.52 6.20 23.75
N GLY A 12 9.13 7.44 23.44
CA GLY A 12 7.87 7.76 22.82
C GLY A 12 7.78 7.11 21.44
N VAL A 13 6.75 6.29 21.24
CA VAL A 13 6.37 5.72 19.94
C VAL A 13 6.32 6.84 18.92
N ALA A 14 7.24 6.85 17.96
CA ALA A 14 7.24 7.82 16.87
C ALA A 14 5.88 7.76 16.18
N LYS A 15 5.09 8.86 16.30
CA LYS A 15 3.89 9.05 15.48
C LYS A 15 4.33 8.89 14.03
N ASN A 16 3.81 7.89 13.33
CA ASN A 16 4.04 7.71 11.89
C ASN A 16 3.60 8.98 11.18
N LEU A 17 4.55 9.87 10.90
CA LEU A 17 4.28 11.12 10.20
C LEU A 17 3.79 10.75 8.81
N HIS A 18 2.62 11.26 8.43
CA HIS A 18 2.11 11.05 7.08
C HIS A 18 3.12 11.57 6.05
N ARG A 19 3.38 10.78 5.01
CA ARG A 19 4.37 11.11 3.99
C ARG A 19 3.99 10.54 2.63
N TRP A 20 4.03 11.42 1.62
CA TRP A 20 4.08 11.02 0.21
C TRP A 20 5.48 10.52 -0.15
N CYS A 21 5.54 9.36 -0.77
CA CYS A 21 6.76 8.68 -1.20
C CYS A 21 6.73 8.45 -2.71
N ASP A 22 7.66 9.10 -3.41
CA ASP A 22 7.93 8.88 -4.82
C ASP A 22 9.18 7.99 -5.01
N ARG A 23 9.56 7.73 -6.27
CA ARG A 23 10.75 6.93 -6.60
C ARG A 23 12.09 7.55 -6.16
N ARG A 24 12.11 8.82 -5.75
CA ARG A 24 13.31 9.55 -5.29
C ARG A 24 13.39 9.62 -3.78
N SER A 25 12.33 9.21 -3.09
CA SER A 25 12.26 9.22 -1.64
C SER A 25 13.26 8.23 -1.02
N PRO A 26 13.92 8.58 0.09
CA PRO A 26 14.70 7.65 0.90
C PRO A 26 13.95 6.35 1.18
N TYR A 27 14.66 5.22 1.04
CA TYR A 27 14.15 3.88 1.31
C TYR A 27 14.99 3.20 2.39
N THR A 28 14.38 2.25 3.09
CA THR A 28 15.06 1.41 4.07
C THR A 28 15.97 0.42 3.36
N ARG A 29 17.23 0.32 3.81
CA ARG A 29 18.15 -0.72 3.33
C ARG A 29 17.66 -2.09 3.78
N THR A 30 17.40 -2.94 2.81
CA THR A 30 16.95 -4.33 2.94
C THR A 30 17.69 -5.16 1.89
N ASP A 31 17.66 -6.49 1.99
CA ASP A 31 18.30 -7.35 0.99
C ASP A 31 17.77 -7.09 -0.42
N ARG A 32 16.45 -6.89 -0.55
CA ARG A 32 15.83 -6.45 -1.81
C ARG A 32 16.45 -5.15 -2.31
N ALA A 33 16.58 -4.15 -1.44
CA ALA A 33 17.12 -2.86 -1.83
C ALA A 33 18.60 -2.96 -2.25
N ALA A 34 19.38 -3.83 -1.62
CA ALA A 34 20.76 -4.12 -2.04
C ALA A 34 20.79 -4.74 -3.44
N SER A 35 19.92 -5.70 -3.74
CA SER A 35 19.82 -6.28 -5.09
C SER A 35 19.36 -5.25 -6.15
N GLU A 36 18.46 -4.33 -5.79
CA GLU A 36 18.09 -3.22 -6.67
C GLU A 36 19.30 -2.33 -6.97
N ASP A 37 20.08 -1.98 -5.95
CA ASP A 37 21.24 -1.11 -6.08
C ASP A 37 22.37 -1.79 -6.89
N GLU A 38 22.60 -3.10 -6.71
CA GLU A 38 23.53 -3.90 -7.52
C GLU A 38 23.12 -3.93 -9.01
N LEU A 39 21.83 -4.15 -9.29
CA LEU A 39 21.32 -4.13 -10.67
C LEU A 39 21.52 -2.75 -11.32
N LEU A 40 21.22 -1.68 -10.59
CA LEU A 40 21.37 -0.31 -11.10
C LEU A 40 22.84 0.08 -11.30
N ALA A 41 23.76 -0.46 -10.49
CA ALA A 41 25.20 -0.23 -10.64
C ALA A 41 25.78 -0.77 -11.95
N THR A 42 25.09 -1.69 -12.64
CA THR A 42 25.48 -2.16 -13.99
C THR A 42 25.33 -1.09 -15.07
N GLY A 43 24.63 0.02 -14.78
CA GLY A 43 24.39 1.13 -15.70
C GLY A 43 23.27 0.90 -16.73
N ASN A 44 22.91 -0.35 -17.01
CA ASN A 44 21.91 -0.74 -18.01
C ASN A 44 20.72 -1.52 -17.40
N GLY A 45 20.49 -1.41 -16.10
CA GLY A 45 19.35 -2.04 -15.41
C GLY A 45 18.16 -1.09 -15.24
N THR A 46 16.97 -1.65 -15.01
CA THR A 46 15.78 -0.91 -14.57
C THR A 46 15.08 -1.70 -13.47
N VAL A 47 14.54 -1.01 -12.48
CA VAL A 47 13.83 -1.62 -11.35
C VAL A 47 12.37 -1.18 -11.37
N LEU A 48 11.44 -2.13 -11.29
CA LEU A 48 10.01 -1.89 -11.15
C LEU A 48 9.52 -2.31 -9.76
N ASN A 49 9.31 -1.34 -8.89
CA ASN A 49 8.81 -1.55 -7.53
C ASN A 49 7.28 -1.62 -7.52
N LEU A 50 6.77 -2.85 -7.56
CA LEU A 50 5.33 -3.14 -7.57
C LEU A 50 4.70 -2.92 -6.19
N ALA A 51 3.53 -2.29 -6.17
CA ALA A 51 2.70 -2.14 -4.97
C ALA A 51 1.52 -3.12 -5.00
N GLY A 52 1.42 -4.04 -4.03
CA GLY A 52 0.20 -4.83 -3.83
C GLY A 52 -0.32 -5.53 -5.09
N LEU A 53 0.50 -6.39 -5.73
CA LEU A 53 0.13 -7.09 -6.95
C LEU A 53 -1.18 -7.89 -6.78
N TRP A 54 -2.16 -7.63 -7.64
CA TRP A 54 -3.46 -8.31 -7.67
C TRP A 54 -3.90 -8.65 -9.10
N GLY A 55 -4.98 -9.42 -9.23
CA GLY A 55 -5.52 -9.89 -10.51
C GLY A 55 -5.50 -11.41 -10.67
N GLY A 56 -6.39 -11.93 -11.52
CA GLY A 56 -6.58 -13.37 -11.71
C GLY A 56 -6.88 -14.08 -10.38
N LYS A 57 -6.06 -15.05 -10.00
CA LYS A 57 -6.23 -15.79 -8.73
C LYS A 57 -5.93 -14.96 -7.47
N ARG A 58 -5.35 -13.75 -7.60
CA ARG A 58 -5.00 -12.87 -6.48
C ARG A 58 -6.12 -11.88 -6.20
N ASP A 59 -7.18 -12.39 -5.58
CA ASP A 59 -8.29 -11.57 -5.11
C ASP A 59 -7.95 -10.88 -3.77
N THR A 60 -8.01 -9.56 -3.76
CA THR A 60 -7.67 -8.69 -2.63
C THR A 60 -8.65 -8.80 -1.48
N ARG A 61 -9.89 -9.21 -1.76
CA ARG A 61 -10.96 -9.37 -0.76
C ARG A 61 -10.65 -10.47 0.24
N ASN A 62 -9.84 -11.45 -0.18
CA ASN A 62 -9.39 -12.55 0.68
C ASN A 62 -8.31 -12.12 1.70
N TRP A 63 -7.87 -10.86 1.68
CA TRP A 63 -6.79 -10.39 2.54
C TRP A 63 -7.28 -9.74 3.84
N VAL A 64 -8.53 -9.27 3.89
CA VAL A 64 -9.09 -8.52 5.04
C VAL A 64 -8.92 -9.31 6.34
N GLY A 65 -9.38 -10.57 6.39
CA GLY A 65 -9.26 -11.41 7.58
C GLY A 65 -7.82 -11.72 7.99
N LYS A 66 -6.88 -11.78 7.04
CA LYS A 66 -5.44 -12.01 7.31
C LYS A 66 -4.76 -10.75 7.84
N ILE A 67 -5.11 -9.60 7.29
CA ILE A 67 -4.45 -8.33 7.61
C ILE A 67 -5.02 -7.73 8.91
N ALA A 68 -6.31 -7.90 9.15
CA ALA A 68 -7.02 -7.37 10.32
C ALA A 68 -7.80 -8.49 11.03
N PRO A 69 -7.11 -9.40 11.75
CA PRO A 69 -7.78 -10.49 12.47
C PRO A 69 -8.58 -10.03 13.69
N THR A 70 -8.29 -8.84 14.23
CA THR A 70 -8.99 -8.23 15.38
C THR A 70 -9.30 -6.75 15.13
N LYS A 71 -10.22 -6.17 15.92
CA LYS A 71 -10.55 -4.74 15.89
C LYS A 71 -9.33 -3.87 16.18
N GLU A 72 -8.49 -4.27 17.13
CA GLU A 72 -7.26 -3.56 17.50
C GLU A 72 -6.24 -3.62 16.36
N ALA A 73 -6.13 -4.76 15.67
CA ALA A 73 -5.28 -4.86 14.49
C ALA A 73 -5.78 -3.95 13.37
N LEU A 74 -7.11 -3.85 13.17
CA LEU A 74 -7.75 -2.97 12.19
C LEU A 74 -7.54 -1.49 12.53
N ARG A 75 -7.66 -1.12 13.82
CA ARG A 75 -7.44 0.25 14.31
C ARG A 75 -6.10 0.82 13.85
N ASN A 76 -5.07 -0.01 13.85
CA ASN A 76 -3.70 0.38 13.52
C ASN A 76 -3.39 0.30 12.01
N LYS A 77 -4.34 -0.05 11.14
CA LYS A 77 -4.12 -0.06 9.69
C LYS A 77 -4.26 1.34 9.11
N GLY A 78 -3.37 1.64 8.17
CA GLY A 78 -3.40 2.84 7.33
C GLY A 78 -3.75 2.49 5.89
N SER A 79 -2.95 3.00 4.94
CA SER A 79 -3.18 2.79 3.52
C SER A 79 -2.60 1.49 2.95
N ILE A 80 -3.17 1.06 1.82
CA ILE A 80 -2.60 0.08 0.89
C ILE A 80 -2.60 0.65 -0.54
N HIS A 81 -1.63 0.21 -1.34
CA HIS A 81 -1.45 0.61 -2.74
C HIS A 81 -1.36 -0.65 -3.58
N MET A 82 -1.93 -0.58 -4.78
CA MET A 82 -2.22 -1.77 -5.58
C MET A 82 -1.76 -1.56 -7.02
N ILE A 83 -1.43 -2.66 -7.70
CA ILE A 83 -1.18 -2.69 -9.13
C ILE A 83 -1.72 -4.00 -9.69
N HIS A 84 -2.51 -3.92 -10.76
CA HIS A 84 -3.05 -5.10 -11.40
C HIS A 84 -2.01 -5.74 -12.33
N GLY A 85 -2.01 -7.07 -12.45
CA GLY A 85 -1.07 -7.80 -13.34
C GLY A 85 -1.10 -7.34 -14.80
N HIS A 86 -2.27 -6.94 -15.31
CA HIS A 86 -2.43 -6.33 -16.65
C HIS A 86 -1.61 -5.05 -16.81
N ASP A 87 -1.67 -4.15 -15.82
CA ASP A 87 -0.92 -2.90 -15.87
C ASP A 87 0.59 -3.11 -15.65
N VAL A 88 0.97 -4.15 -14.90
CA VAL A 88 2.38 -4.58 -14.83
C VAL A 88 2.86 -5.06 -16.20
N ALA A 89 2.08 -5.87 -16.91
CA ALA A 89 2.45 -6.34 -18.25
C ALA A 89 2.62 -5.17 -19.23
N ARG A 90 1.68 -4.21 -19.23
CA ARG A 90 1.77 -2.98 -20.03
C ARG A 90 3.01 -2.16 -19.68
N ALA A 91 3.32 -2.02 -18.38
CA ALA A 91 4.51 -1.32 -17.93
C ALA A 91 5.80 -1.98 -18.42
N ILE A 92 5.91 -3.32 -18.35
CA ILE A 92 7.07 -4.08 -18.85
C ILE A 92 7.25 -3.86 -20.35
N LEU A 93 6.17 -3.95 -21.14
CA LEU A 93 6.22 -3.73 -22.58
C LEU A 93 6.64 -2.30 -22.94
N ALA A 94 6.11 -1.30 -22.22
CA ALA A 94 6.47 0.10 -22.44
C ALA A 94 7.93 0.40 -22.12
N VAL A 95 8.46 -0.19 -21.04
CA VAL A 95 9.87 -0.15 -20.68
C VAL A 95 10.72 -0.80 -21.75
N HIS A 96 10.34 -1.99 -22.24
CA HIS A 96 11.07 -2.67 -23.31
C HIS A 96 11.11 -1.84 -24.61
N ALA A 97 9.98 -1.25 -25.00
CA ALA A 97 9.88 -0.44 -26.22
C ALA A 97 10.63 0.89 -26.12
N ASN A 98 10.84 1.42 -24.91
CA ASN A 98 11.46 2.72 -24.66
C ASN A 98 12.54 2.64 -23.57
N PHE A 99 13.44 1.66 -23.69
CA PHE A 99 14.36 1.31 -22.60
C PHE A 99 15.29 2.45 -22.19
N ASN A 100 15.64 3.34 -23.13
CA ASN A 100 16.42 4.55 -22.84
C ASN A 100 15.77 5.45 -21.79
N LYS A 101 14.44 5.45 -21.67
CA LYS A 101 13.72 6.20 -20.61
C LYS A 101 13.86 5.52 -19.24
N ALA A 102 14.07 4.20 -19.21
CA ALA A 102 14.09 3.38 -18.01
C ALA A 102 15.51 3.02 -17.52
N ALA A 103 16.52 3.14 -18.37
CA ALA A 103 17.87 2.70 -18.05
C ALA A 103 18.47 3.46 -16.84
N GLY A 104 19.01 2.71 -15.88
CA GLY A 104 19.53 3.23 -14.63
C GLY A 104 18.46 3.77 -13.67
N GLN A 105 17.18 3.46 -13.90
CA GLN A 105 16.06 4.04 -13.15
C GLN A 105 15.31 3.02 -12.27
N ARG A 106 14.81 3.52 -11.14
CA ARG A 106 13.86 2.84 -10.23
C ARG A 106 12.47 3.42 -10.41
N TRP A 107 11.45 2.62 -10.64
CA TRP A 107 10.07 3.09 -10.80
C TRP A 107 9.17 2.53 -9.71
N ILE A 108 8.22 3.31 -9.23
CA ILE A 108 7.13 2.81 -8.39
C ILE A 108 5.95 2.54 -9.31
N LEU A 109 5.38 1.33 -9.24
CA LEU A 109 4.17 0.96 -9.95
C LEU A 109 3.02 0.75 -8.97
N SER A 110 2.05 1.66 -9.05
CA SER A 110 0.73 1.56 -8.43
C SER A 110 -0.32 2.11 -9.39
N ASP A 111 -1.58 1.81 -9.15
CA ASP A 111 -2.73 2.34 -9.89
C ASP A 111 -3.02 3.83 -9.61
N GLY A 112 -2.18 4.49 -8.83
CA GLY A 112 -2.31 5.91 -8.48
C GLY A 112 -3.33 6.18 -7.38
N ARG A 113 -3.85 5.15 -6.71
CA ARG A 113 -4.79 5.30 -5.60
C ARG A 113 -4.14 4.98 -4.26
N VAL A 114 -4.61 5.71 -3.25
CA VAL A 114 -4.37 5.40 -1.84
C VAL A 114 -5.64 4.76 -1.30
N TYR A 115 -5.62 3.44 -1.09
CA TYR A 115 -6.77 2.75 -0.51
C TYR A 115 -6.67 2.76 1.01
N ASP A 116 -7.79 2.95 1.68
CA ASP A 116 -7.89 2.88 3.13
C ASP A 116 -8.36 1.47 3.56
N TRP A 117 -7.60 0.81 4.44
CA TRP A 117 -8.03 -0.49 4.98
C TRP A 117 -9.38 -0.45 5.71
N TRP A 118 -9.78 0.66 6.32
CA TRP A 118 -11.11 0.78 6.94
C TRP A 118 -12.22 0.81 5.89
N ASP A 119 -12.02 1.57 4.82
CA ASP A 119 -12.92 1.60 3.67
C ASP A 119 -13.08 0.19 3.07
N LEU A 120 -11.96 -0.45 2.74
CA LEU A 120 -11.95 -1.81 2.19
C LEU A 120 -12.59 -2.85 3.13
N ALA A 121 -12.27 -2.82 4.43
CA ALA A 121 -12.82 -3.76 5.40
C ALA A 121 -14.33 -3.58 5.59
N SER A 122 -14.81 -2.33 5.57
CA SER A 122 -16.24 -2.02 5.65
C SER A 122 -17.01 -2.44 4.38
N ALA A 123 -16.38 -2.36 3.21
CA ALA A 123 -16.97 -2.69 1.92
C ALA A 123 -16.92 -4.20 1.59
N TRP A 124 -15.88 -4.91 1.99
CA TRP A 124 -15.71 -6.33 1.61
C TRP A 124 -16.14 -7.31 2.69
N GLY A 125 -15.93 -6.99 3.97
CA GLY A 125 -16.09 -7.96 5.05
C GLY A 125 -15.22 -9.21 4.84
N VAL A 126 -15.62 -10.34 5.44
CA VAL A 126 -15.07 -11.67 5.18
C VAL A 126 -15.87 -12.34 4.07
N ARG A 127 -15.27 -12.54 2.89
CA ARG A 127 -15.89 -13.36 1.83
C ARG A 127 -15.77 -14.85 2.15
N GLY A 128 -16.81 -15.61 1.80
CA GLY A 128 -16.81 -17.08 1.87
C GLY A 128 -17.45 -17.67 3.14
N SER A 129 -18.10 -16.86 3.98
CA SER A 129 -18.94 -17.41 5.04
C SER A 129 -20.14 -18.14 4.43
N PRO A 130 -20.41 -19.41 4.79
CA PRO A 130 -21.57 -20.16 4.32
C PRO A 130 -22.92 -19.46 4.57
N SER A 131 -22.97 -18.55 5.55
CA SER A 131 -24.16 -17.80 5.94
C SER A 131 -24.36 -16.49 5.16
N GLY A 132 -23.43 -16.11 4.27
CA GLY A 132 -23.41 -14.76 3.69
C GLY A 132 -23.03 -13.66 4.71
N ASP A 133 -22.60 -14.06 5.91
CA ASP A 133 -22.10 -13.15 6.93
C ASP A 133 -20.83 -12.45 6.44
N ARG A 134 -20.83 -11.12 6.52
CA ARG A 134 -19.70 -10.26 6.15
C ARG A 134 -18.64 -10.19 7.26
N GLY A 135 -18.81 -10.98 8.32
CA GLY A 135 -17.92 -11.02 9.46
C GLY A 135 -17.97 -9.73 10.27
N PRO A 136 -17.12 -9.60 11.29
CA PRO A 136 -17.22 -8.50 12.25
C PRO A 136 -16.63 -7.18 11.72
N HIS A 137 -15.89 -7.19 10.61
CA HIS A 137 -15.13 -6.04 10.12
C HIS A 137 -15.97 -4.78 9.88
N PRO A 138 -17.16 -4.82 9.23
CA PRO A 138 -17.95 -3.60 9.02
C PRO A 138 -18.40 -2.96 10.34
N LEU A 139 -18.76 -3.78 11.34
CA LEU A 139 -19.14 -3.31 12.66
C LEU A 139 -17.94 -2.68 13.38
N TRP A 140 -16.78 -3.36 13.36
CA TRP A 140 -15.55 -2.83 13.93
C TRP A 140 -15.16 -1.49 13.33
N VAL A 141 -15.31 -1.30 12.01
CA VAL A 141 -15.02 -0.01 11.37
C VAL A 141 -15.97 1.07 11.88
N LEU A 142 -17.27 0.79 11.99
CA LEU A 142 -18.24 1.77 12.51
C LEU A 142 -17.92 2.18 13.95
N GLU A 143 -17.60 1.22 14.81
CA GLU A 143 -17.19 1.49 16.19
C GLU A 143 -15.90 2.32 16.24
N LEU A 144 -14.90 1.96 15.44
CA LEU A 144 -13.65 2.71 15.35
C LEU A 144 -13.86 4.14 14.84
N MET A 145 -14.78 4.35 13.88
CA MET A 145 -15.16 5.67 13.42
C MET A 145 -15.76 6.52 14.54
N GLN A 146 -16.65 5.95 15.36
CA GLN A 146 -17.22 6.62 16.53
C GLN A 146 -16.15 6.95 17.58
N GLU A 147 -15.30 5.97 17.91
CA GLU A 147 -14.23 6.10 18.92
C GLU A 147 -13.17 7.14 18.55
N THR A 148 -12.88 7.29 17.25
CA THR A 148 -11.80 8.18 16.76
C THR A 148 -12.31 9.47 16.12
N GLY A 149 -13.63 9.67 16.04
CA GLY A 149 -14.25 10.86 15.46
C GLY A 149 -14.14 10.94 13.93
N VAL A 150 -13.80 9.85 13.25
CA VAL A 150 -13.79 9.76 11.78
C VAL A 150 -15.23 9.79 11.28
N ARG A 151 -15.56 10.80 10.45
CA ARG A 151 -16.94 11.03 9.98
C ARG A 151 -17.30 10.32 8.67
N GLY A 152 -16.31 9.89 7.91
CA GLY A 152 -16.52 9.27 6.59
C GLY A 152 -15.30 8.49 6.12
N LEU A 153 -15.53 7.60 5.16
CA LEU A 153 -14.51 6.79 4.51
C LEU A 153 -14.41 7.16 3.01
N PRO A 154 -13.22 7.03 2.39
CA PRO A 154 -11.94 6.73 3.03
C PRO A 154 -11.49 7.84 4.00
N ARG A 155 -10.68 7.49 5.00
CA ARG A 155 -10.08 8.49 5.91
C ARG A 155 -9.17 9.44 5.14
N ASP A 156 -8.95 10.63 5.70
CA ASP A 156 -7.96 11.57 5.17
C ASP A 156 -6.60 10.88 5.04
N VAL A 157 -5.91 11.10 3.92
CA VAL A 157 -4.60 10.49 3.64
C VAL A 157 -3.59 10.82 4.75
N SER A 158 -3.71 11.97 5.41
CA SER A 158 -2.89 12.36 6.56
C SER A 158 -3.00 11.40 7.75
N LEU A 159 -4.07 10.60 7.82
CA LEU A 159 -4.31 9.59 8.85
C LEU A 159 -3.86 8.18 8.43
N LEU A 160 -3.47 7.99 7.16
CA LEU A 160 -3.19 6.67 6.58
C LEU A 160 -1.70 6.29 6.60
N GLY A 161 -0.83 7.19 7.06
CA GLY A 161 0.61 6.97 7.13
C GLY A 161 1.30 7.23 5.79
N ARG A 162 1.81 6.19 5.12
CA ARG A 162 2.62 6.35 3.90
C ARG A 162 1.76 6.24 2.64
N ALA A 163 1.76 7.27 1.82
CA ALA A 163 1.14 7.28 0.49
C ALA A 163 2.20 7.18 -0.63
N LEU A 164 1.93 6.43 -1.70
CA LEU A 164 2.83 6.30 -2.84
C LEU A 164 2.42 7.25 -3.97
N ASP A 165 3.40 7.95 -4.54
CA ASP A 165 3.25 8.72 -5.77
C ASP A 165 3.95 7.98 -6.92
N SER A 166 3.15 7.30 -7.75
CA SER A 166 3.64 6.57 -8.93
C SER A 166 3.44 7.34 -10.24
N ARG A 167 3.05 8.63 -10.20
CA ARG A 167 2.74 9.40 -11.42
C ARG A 167 3.92 9.50 -12.38
N ASP A 168 5.15 9.54 -11.84
CA ASP A 168 6.38 9.71 -12.63
C ASP A 168 6.51 8.62 -13.72
N PHE A 169 6.17 7.36 -13.39
CA PHE A 169 6.19 6.27 -14.38
C PHE A 169 5.16 6.50 -15.48
N TRP A 170 3.90 6.69 -15.08
CA TRP A 170 2.77 6.84 -15.98
C TRP A 170 2.97 8.00 -16.96
N VAL A 171 3.44 9.15 -16.46
CA VAL A 171 3.78 10.31 -17.28
C VAL A 171 4.94 10.03 -18.23
N THR A 172 6.04 9.42 -17.76
CA THR A 172 7.23 9.15 -18.57
C THR A 172 6.95 8.24 -19.78
N PHE A 173 6.10 7.23 -19.57
CA PHE A 173 5.76 6.25 -20.61
C PHE A 173 4.48 6.59 -21.37
N GLY A 174 3.79 7.69 -21.03
CA GLY A 174 2.55 8.12 -21.69
C GLY A 174 1.41 7.12 -21.50
N LEU A 175 1.33 6.51 -20.33
CA LEU A 175 0.34 5.49 -19.97
C LEU A 175 -0.52 5.95 -18.80
N THR A 176 -1.68 5.32 -18.65
CA THR A 176 -2.49 5.35 -17.43
C THR A 176 -2.80 3.92 -16.99
N PRO A 177 -2.96 3.64 -15.68
CA PRO A 177 -3.48 2.36 -15.23
C PRO A 177 -4.85 2.10 -15.85
N GLU A 178 -5.03 0.93 -16.47
CA GLU A 178 -6.31 0.50 -17.05
C GLU A 178 -7.18 -0.23 -16.02
N LYS A 179 -6.56 -0.96 -15.08
CA LYS A 179 -7.24 -1.67 -13.99
C LYS A 179 -7.06 -0.89 -12.69
N ALA A 180 -7.57 0.34 -12.71
CA ALA A 180 -7.34 1.36 -11.70
C ALA A 180 -8.31 1.31 -10.52
N ARG A 181 -9.09 0.24 -10.34
CA ARG A 181 -10.02 0.06 -9.23
C ARG A 181 -10.06 -1.42 -8.89
N LEU A 182 -10.16 -1.73 -7.60
CA LEU A 182 -10.26 -3.10 -7.08
C LEU A 182 -11.66 -3.65 -7.39
N ASP A 183 -11.87 -3.97 -8.66
CA ASP A 183 -13.12 -4.48 -9.18
C ASP A 183 -13.15 -6.00 -9.11
N SER A 184 -14.35 -6.54 -8.97
CA SER A 184 -14.58 -7.96 -8.73
C SER A 184 -14.60 -8.83 -9.98
N GLU A 185 -14.50 -8.23 -11.17
CA GLU A 185 -14.92 -8.83 -12.44
C GLU A 185 -13.78 -9.07 -13.42
N ASP A 186 -12.61 -9.49 -12.93
CA ASP A 186 -11.63 -10.15 -13.79
C ASP A 186 -11.95 -11.66 -13.80
N VAL A 187 -12.93 -12.03 -14.64
CA VAL A 187 -13.27 -13.43 -15.01
C VAL A 187 -12.26 -13.93 -16.02
#